data_AF-A0A9P6TF61-F1
#
_entry.id   AF-A0A9P6TF61-F1
#
_cell.length_a   1.000
_cell.length_b   1.000
_cell.length_c   1.000
_cell.angle_alpha   90.00
_cell.angle_beta   90.00
_cell.angle_gamma   90.00
#
_symmetry.space_group_name_H-M   'P 1'
#
loop_
_entity.id
_entity.type
_entity.pdbx_description
1 polymer ?
#
loop_
_entity_poly.entity_id
_entity_poly.type
_entity_poly.pdbx_seq_one_letter_code
_entity_poly.pdbx_strand_id
1 'polypeptide(L)'
;MVNPTSNRAIEQKANKHAEVFVDAYYLTYDSPSRSKKLLDLYRADARIVWNGNAIAGPSQLSTVLLAQLPFSKHEVQSFDAHVIPGTPDRLPTLSINITGQVIFSAQPFRPSFKMPDSKLYTANQNPTDAEIALNGLPRVFSQSLILVPKPDAAEAASSYVIVADCFRFVG
;
A
#
# COMPACT_ATOMS: atom_id res chain seq x y z
N MET A 1 25.41 -26.14 -1.10
CA MET A 1 26.17 -25.04 -1.72
C MET A 1 25.19 -24.33 -2.65
N VAL A 2 24.65 -23.17 -2.25
CA VAL A 2 23.59 -22.45 -2.99
C VAL A 2 24.26 -21.62 -4.08
N ASN A 3 23.80 -21.74 -5.32
CA ASN A 3 24.44 -21.14 -6.49
C ASN A 3 24.17 -19.61 -6.51
N PRO A 4 25.17 -18.73 -6.32
CA PRO A 4 24.96 -17.29 -6.11
C PRO A 4 24.28 -16.57 -7.28
N THR A 5 24.43 -17.08 -8.50
CA THR A 5 23.74 -16.58 -9.70
C THR A 5 22.21 -16.77 -9.63
N SER A 6 21.75 -17.79 -8.89
CA SER A 6 20.33 -18.10 -8.71
C SER A 6 19.63 -17.09 -7.79
N ASN A 7 20.28 -16.72 -6.68
CA ASN A 7 19.68 -15.81 -5.69
C ASN A 7 19.48 -14.40 -6.27
N ARG A 8 20.47 -13.89 -7.00
CA ARG A 8 20.38 -12.59 -7.67
C ARG A 8 19.23 -12.53 -8.68
N ALA A 9 19.01 -13.61 -9.44
CA ALA A 9 17.92 -13.66 -10.41
C ALA A 9 16.54 -13.64 -9.72
N ILE A 10 16.41 -14.33 -8.59
CA ILE A 10 15.20 -14.33 -7.77
C ILE A 10 14.93 -12.94 -7.19
N GLU A 11 15.96 -12.26 -6.67
CA GLU A 11 15.88 -10.89 -6.15
C GLU A 11 15.45 -9.89 -7.24
N GLN A 12 16.07 -9.94 -8.42
CA GLN A 12 15.71 -9.07 -9.54
C GLN A 12 14.25 -9.24 -9.97
N LYS A 13 13.79 -10.50 -10.04
CA LYS A 13 12.39 -10.82 -10.35
C LYS A 13 11.45 -10.33 -9.26
N ALA A 14 11.79 -10.53 -8.00
CA ALA A 14 11.03 -10.05 -6.85
C ALA A 14 10.86 -8.53 -6.86
N ASN A 15 11.93 -7.77 -7.12
CA ASN A 15 11.89 -6.31 -7.20
C ASN A 15 10.96 -5.83 -8.32
N LYS A 16 11.01 -6.47 -9.48
CA LYS A 16 10.10 -6.16 -10.60
C LYS A 16 8.63 -6.45 -10.26
N HIS A 17 8.35 -7.56 -9.59
CA HIS A 17 6.98 -7.85 -9.14
C HIS A 17 6.51 -6.88 -8.06
N ALA A 18 7.38 -6.51 -7.13
CA ALA A 18 7.07 -5.54 -6.08
C ALA A 18 6.75 -4.16 -6.66
N GLU A 19 7.54 -3.66 -7.62
CA GLU A 19 7.30 -2.39 -8.32
C GLU A 19 5.91 -2.37 -8.96
N VAL A 20 5.61 -3.35 -9.81
CA VAL A 20 4.31 -3.43 -10.49
C VAL A 20 3.16 -3.59 -9.50
N PHE A 21 3.36 -4.34 -8.40
CA PHE A 21 2.35 -4.52 -7.37
C PHE A 21 2.08 -3.22 -6.61
N VAL A 22 3.12 -2.50 -6.18
CA VAL A 22 3.00 -1.23 -5.45
C VAL A 22 2.25 -0.19 -6.29
N ASP A 23 2.61 -0.05 -7.56
CA ASP A 23 1.93 0.85 -8.49
C ASP A 23 0.44 0.50 -8.64
N ALA A 24 0.14 -0.78 -8.90
CA ALA A 24 -1.23 -1.23 -9.05
C ALA A 24 -2.04 -1.10 -7.74
N TYR A 25 -1.41 -1.35 -6.59
CA TYR A 25 -2.03 -1.26 -5.27
C TYR A 25 -2.48 0.17 -4.98
N TYR A 26 -1.58 1.17 -5.05
CA TYR A 26 -1.95 2.55 -4.75
C TYR A 26 -2.83 3.18 -5.83
N LEU A 27 -2.67 2.79 -7.11
CA LEU A 27 -3.61 3.17 -8.16
C LEU A 27 -5.02 2.69 -7.85
N THR A 28 -5.15 1.45 -7.38
CA THR A 28 -6.44 0.86 -6.98
C THR A 28 -6.99 1.51 -5.71
N TYR A 29 -6.12 1.75 -4.72
CA TYR A 29 -6.47 2.38 -3.44
C TYR A 29 -7.05 3.77 -3.66
N ASP A 30 -6.43 4.58 -4.52
CA ASP A 30 -6.88 5.94 -4.79
C ASP A 30 -8.11 6.00 -5.71
N SER A 31 -8.47 4.90 -6.36
CA SER A 31 -9.61 4.87 -7.27
C SER A 31 -10.96 5.02 -6.55
N PRO A 32 -12.00 5.58 -7.22
CA PRO A 32 -13.38 5.55 -6.70
C PRO A 32 -13.92 4.12 -6.51
N SER A 33 -13.32 3.14 -7.19
CA SER A 33 -13.69 1.71 -7.07
C SER A 33 -12.96 0.96 -5.95
N ARG A 34 -12.22 1.65 -5.07
CA ARG A 34 -11.40 1.03 -4.01
C ARG A 34 -12.18 0.03 -3.17
N SER A 35 -13.43 0.33 -2.82
CA SER A 35 -14.25 -0.48 -1.91
C SER A 35 -14.57 -1.87 -2.45
N LYS A 36 -14.42 -2.07 -3.76
CA LYS A 36 -14.59 -3.35 -4.45
C LYS A 36 -13.24 -3.96 -4.83
N LYS A 37 -12.45 -3.21 -5.62
CA LYS A 37 -11.24 -3.75 -6.26
C LYS A 37 -10.06 -3.94 -5.30
N LEU A 38 -9.97 -3.13 -4.25
CA LEU A 38 -8.87 -3.24 -3.30
C LEU A 38 -8.94 -4.55 -2.52
N LEU A 39 -10.17 -5.03 -2.24
CA LEU A 39 -10.40 -6.27 -1.50
C LEU A 39 -9.85 -7.50 -2.25
N ASP A 40 -9.88 -7.48 -3.59
CA ASP A 40 -9.38 -8.57 -4.45
C ASP A 40 -7.85 -8.77 -4.34
N LEU A 41 -7.14 -7.78 -3.79
CA LEU A 41 -5.70 -7.86 -3.55
C LEU A 41 -5.37 -8.56 -2.23
N TYR A 42 -6.34 -8.78 -1.34
CA TYR A 42 -6.12 -9.40 -0.03
C TYR A 42 -6.59 -10.85 -0.01
N ARG A 43 -5.84 -11.69 0.71
CA ARG A 43 -6.29 -13.04 1.05
C ARG A 43 -7.45 -12.99 2.04
N ALA A 44 -8.34 -13.98 2.01
CA ALA A 44 -9.54 -14.00 2.84
C ALA A 44 -9.25 -13.92 4.36
N ASP A 45 -8.12 -14.46 4.79
CA ASP A 45 -7.63 -14.50 6.18
C ASP A 45 -6.49 -13.49 6.44
N ALA A 46 -6.34 -12.46 5.59
CA ALA A 46 -5.30 -11.46 5.73
C ALA A 46 -5.36 -10.73 7.08
N ARG A 47 -4.19 -10.40 7.63
CA ARG A 47 -4.06 -9.64 8.89
C ARG A 47 -3.69 -8.21 8.57
N ILE A 48 -4.59 -7.29 8.92
CA ILE A 48 -4.44 -5.87 8.58
C ILE A 48 -4.35 -5.06 9.86
N VAL A 49 -3.43 -4.12 9.93
CA VAL A 49 -3.27 -3.18 11.03
C VAL A 49 -3.23 -1.77 10.45
N TRP A 50 -4.15 -0.91 10.86
CA TRP A 50 -4.22 0.47 10.40
C TRP A 50 -4.12 1.43 11.58
N ASN A 51 -3.01 2.17 11.66
CA ASN A 51 -2.67 3.05 12.78
C ASN A 51 -2.79 2.37 14.17
N GLY A 52 -2.43 1.08 14.25
CA GLY A 52 -2.53 0.27 15.47
C GLY A 52 -3.87 -0.42 15.69
N ASN A 53 -4.88 -0.15 14.86
CA ASN A 53 -6.18 -0.84 14.91
C ASN A 53 -6.13 -2.10 14.06
N ALA A 54 -6.37 -3.25 14.68
CA ALA A 54 -6.43 -4.53 13.98
C ALA A 54 -7.74 -4.68 13.20
N ILE A 55 -7.64 -5.15 11.96
CA ILE A 55 -8.75 -5.41 11.04
C ILE A 55 -8.59 -6.86 10.56
N ALA A 56 -9.61 -7.69 10.82
CA ALA A 56 -9.58 -9.11 10.48
C ALA A 56 -10.12 -9.34 9.06
N GLY A 57 -9.23 -9.28 8.08
CA GLY A 57 -9.49 -9.67 6.70
C GLY A 57 -10.29 -8.66 5.86
N PRO A 58 -10.56 -9.00 4.58
CA PRO A 58 -11.11 -8.07 3.60
C PRO A 58 -12.54 -7.61 3.90
N SER A 59 -13.36 -8.48 4.50
CA SER A 59 -14.73 -8.14 4.88
C SER A 59 -14.77 -6.98 5.87
N GLN A 60 -13.96 -7.05 6.95
CA GLN A 60 -13.85 -5.96 7.91
C GLN A 60 -13.12 -4.75 7.34
N LEU A 61 -12.10 -4.95 6.49
CA LEU A 61 -11.43 -3.85 5.80
C LEU A 61 -12.43 -2.96 5.06
N SER A 62 -13.37 -3.58 4.34
CA SER A 62 -14.41 -2.87 3.61
C SER A 62 -15.29 -2.01 4.54
N THR A 63 -15.83 -2.61 5.59
CA THR A 63 -16.84 -1.96 6.44
C THR A 63 -16.26 -1.00 7.47
N VAL A 64 -15.11 -1.34 8.05
CA VAL A 64 -14.50 -0.60 9.16
C VAL A 64 -13.64 0.55 8.65
N LEU A 65 -12.94 0.36 7.53
CA LEU A 65 -11.98 1.35 7.04
C LEU A 65 -12.42 1.97 5.70
N LEU A 66 -12.63 1.17 4.65
CA LEU A 66 -12.83 1.71 3.30
C LEU A 66 -14.16 2.47 3.14
N ALA A 67 -15.21 2.09 3.89
CA ALA A 67 -16.49 2.79 3.88
C ALA A 67 -16.43 4.17 4.56
N GLN A 68 -15.44 4.40 5.43
CA GLN A 68 -15.31 5.62 6.24
C GLN A 68 -14.17 6.52 5.77
N LEU A 69 -13.19 5.95 5.07
CA LEU A 69 -12.06 6.71 4.54
C LEU A 69 -12.50 7.69 3.44
N PRO A 70 -12.11 8.97 3.53
CA PRO A 70 -12.26 9.91 2.43
C PRO A 70 -11.48 9.47 1.19
N PHE A 71 -11.70 10.17 0.07
CA PHE A 71 -10.83 10.01 -1.09
C PHE A 71 -9.38 10.29 -0.69
N SER A 72 -8.48 9.52 -1.26
CA SER A 72 -7.05 9.58 -0.97
C SER A 72 -6.29 9.83 -2.27
N LYS A 73 -5.13 10.44 -2.13
CA LYS A 73 -4.07 10.39 -3.13
C LYS A 73 -2.78 10.02 -2.44
N HIS A 74 -2.16 8.94 -2.89
CA HIS A 74 -0.85 8.52 -2.43
C HIS A 74 0.22 8.95 -3.42
N GLU A 75 1.37 9.35 -2.88
CA GLU A 75 2.63 9.49 -3.60
C GLU A 75 3.65 8.61 -2.89
N VAL A 76 4.01 7.50 -3.54
CA VAL A 76 5.07 6.63 -3.05
C VAL A 76 6.40 7.31 -3.30
N GLN A 77 7.19 7.50 -2.24
CA GLN A 77 8.51 8.14 -2.33
C GLN A 77 9.62 7.11 -2.44
N SER A 78 9.47 5.98 -1.72
CA SER A 78 10.37 4.85 -1.84
C SER A 78 9.67 3.57 -1.41
N PHE A 79 10.16 2.46 -1.94
CA PHE A 79 9.87 1.14 -1.42
C PHE A 79 11.10 0.26 -1.51
N ASP A 80 11.15 -0.76 -0.68
CA ASP A 80 12.17 -1.78 -0.66
C ASP A 80 11.49 -3.16 -0.55
N ALA A 81 12.04 -4.15 -1.24
CA ALA A 81 11.45 -5.48 -1.34
C ALA A 81 12.47 -6.56 -0.99
N HIS A 82 12.07 -7.45 -0.09
CA HIS A 82 12.86 -8.60 0.32
C HIS A 82 12.15 -9.90 -0.01
N VAL A 83 12.93 -10.85 -0.51
CA VAL A 83 12.50 -12.22 -0.75
C VAL A 83 12.51 -12.97 0.57
N ILE A 84 11.39 -13.57 0.93
CA ILE A 84 11.30 -14.56 2.00
C ILE A 84 11.40 -15.94 1.34
N PRO A 85 12.48 -16.71 1.58
CA PRO A 85 12.68 -18.02 0.98
C PRO A 85 11.52 -18.96 1.29
N GLY A 86 11.05 -19.68 0.27
CA GLY A 86 9.94 -20.62 0.37
C GLY A 86 10.25 -21.96 -0.30
N THR A 87 9.21 -22.65 -0.76
CA THR A 87 9.35 -23.92 -1.47
C THR A 87 10.08 -23.71 -2.80
N PRO A 88 11.03 -24.59 -3.17
CA PRO A 88 11.60 -24.61 -4.51
C PRO A 88 10.49 -24.72 -5.57
N ASP A 89 10.68 -24.08 -6.72
CA ASP A 89 9.76 -24.10 -7.88
C ASP A 89 8.46 -23.28 -7.76
N ARG A 90 8.30 -22.48 -6.69
CA ARG A 90 7.21 -21.50 -6.57
C ARG A 90 7.74 -20.08 -6.54
N LEU A 91 6.90 -19.12 -6.94
CA LEU A 91 7.18 -17.71 -6.68
C LEU A 91 7.40 -17.50 -5.17
N PRO A 92 8.40 -16.72 -4.77
CA PRO A 92 8.70 -16.54 -3.35
C PRO A 92 7.65 -15.67 -2.67
N THR A 93 7.62 -15.70 -1.34
CA THR A 93 6.89 -14.69 -0.56
C THR A 93 7.71 -13.40 -0.58
N LEU A 94 7.04 -12.25 -0.70
CA LEU A 94 7.68 -10.94 -0.73
C LEU A 94 7.31 -10.16 0.53
N SER A 95 8.30 -9.54 1.16
CA SER A 95 8.10 -8.50 2.17
C SER A 95 8.42 -7.16 1.54
N ILE A 96 7.49 -6.22 1.55
CA ILE A 96 7.67 -4.90 0.96
C ILE A 96 7.51 -3.85 2.06
N ASN A 97 8.49 -2.96 2.18
CA ASN A 97 8.38 -1.75 3.01
C ASN A 97 8.21 -0.55 2.10
N ILE A 98 7.16 0.23 2.30
CA ILE A 98 6.80 1.40 1.52
C ILE A 98 6.83 2.62 2.44
N THR A 99 7.38 3.72 1.93
CA THR A 99 7.22 5.04 2.54
C THR A 99 6.76 6.05 1.51
N GLY A 100 5.99 7.03 1.95
CA GLY A 100 5.48 8.06 1.07
C GLY A 100 4.60 9.06 1.77
N GLN A 101 3.84 9.79 0.97
CA GLN A 101 2.87 10.77 1.45
C GLN A 101 1.46 10.42 0.98
N VAL A 102 0.48 10.72 1.82
CA VAL A 102 -0.93 10.59 1.48
C VAL A 102 -1.67 11.84 1.92
N ILE A 103 -2.55 12.31 1.04
CA ILE A 103 -3.49 13.38 1.30
C ILE A 103 -4.90 12.84 1.17
N PHE A 104 -5.79 13.28 2.05
CA PHE A 104 -7.20 12.93 2.02
C PHE A 104 -8.03 14.11 1.53
N SER A 105 -9.23 13.84 1.01
CA SER A 105 -10.17 14.86 0.55
C SER A 105 -11.59 14.31 0.58
N ALA A 106 -12.57 15.17 0.87
CA ALA A 106 -13.99 14.84 0.74
C ALA A 106 -14.42 14.67 -0.74
N GLN A 107 -13.67 15.23 -1.68
CA GLN A 107 -13.95 15.20 -3.11
C GLN A 107 -12.90 14.38 -3.87
N PRO A 108 -13.26 13.72 -4.99
CA PRO A 108 -12.29 13.01 -5.82
C PRO A 108 -11.19 13.92 -6.33
N PHE A 109 -9.96 13.41 -6.36
CA PHE A 109 -8.83 14.13 -6.94
C PHE A 109 -8.94 14.15 -8.47
N ARG A 110 -8.70 15.33 -9.07
CA ARG A 110 -8.57 15.47 -10.52
C ARG A 110 -7.34 14.69 -11.04
N PRO A 111 -7.36 14.17 -12.29
CA PRO A 111 -6.22 13.42 -12.84
C PRO A 111 -4.89 14.20 -12.85
N SER A 112 -4.96 15.53 -12.98
CA SER A 112 -3.79 16.42 -12.95
C SER A 112 -3.33 16.83 -11.55
N PHE A 113 -3.90 16.25 -10.49
CA PHE A 113 -3.48 16.54 -9.13
C PHE A 113 -2.01 16.16 -8.91
N LYS A 114 -1.28 17.03 -8.23
CA LYS A 114 0.11 16.84 -7.81
C LYS A 114 0.18 17.02 -6.31
N MET A 115 0.95 16.17 -5.64
CA MET A 115 1.18 16.31 -4.21
C MET A 115 1.87 17.66 -3.96
N PRO A 116 1.33 18.50 -3.08
CA PRO A 116 1.95 19.77 -2.73
C PRO A 116 3.15 19.56 -1.81
N ASP A 117 4.20 20.36 -1.97
CA ASP A 117 5.37 20.30 -1.09
C ASP A 117 4.96 20.69 0.34
N SER A 118 5.23 19.80 1.30
CA SER A 118 4.92 19.99 2.71
C SER A 118 5.52 21.27 3.29
N LYS A 119 6.60 21.80 2.70
CA LYS A 119 7.24 23.07 3.12
C LYS A 119 6.45 24.32 2.78
N LEU A 120 5.44 24.23 1.91
CA LEU A 120 4.63 25.37 1.48
C LEU A 120 3.43 25.64 2.39
N TYR A 121 3.17 24.77 3.37
CA TYR A 121 2.07 24.94 4.32
C TYR A 121 2.55 25.62 5.59
N THR A 122 2.40 26.95 5.66
CA THR A 122 2.50 27.69 6.91
C THR A 122 1.11 27.75 7.56
N ALA A 123 0.94 27.06 8.68
CA ALA A 123 -0.29 27.11 9.46
C ALA A 123 -0.51 28.53 10.00
N ASN A 124 -1.40 29.30 9.38
CA ASN A 124 -1.94 30.49 10.03
C ASN A 124 -2.79 30.00 11.22
N GLN A 125 -2.45 30.47 12.41
CA GLN A 125 -2.77 29.90 13.73
C GLN A 125 -4.25 30.02 14.14
N ASN A 126 -5.19 29.42 13.39
CA ASN A 126 -6.60 29.31 13.78
C ASN A 126 -6.97 27.83 14.03
N PRO A 127 -7.48 27.45 15.22
CA PRO A 127 -7.75 26.05 15.56
C PRO A 127 -8.90 25.41 14.76
N THR A 128 -9.91 26.18 14.35
CA THR A 128 -10.99 25.71 13.45
C THR A 128 -10.50 25.53 12.01
N ASP A 129 -9.54 26.34 11.57
CA ASP A 129 -8.86 26.16 10.29
C ASP A 129 -7.87 25.00 10.35
N ALA A 130 -7.40 24.59 11.54
CA ALA A 130 -6.47 23.47 11.69
C ALA A 130 -7.12 22.12 11.38
N GLU A 131 -8.39 21.88 11.75
CA GLU A 131 -9.12 20.66 11.39
C GLU A 131 -9.47 20.60 9.89
N ILE A 132 -9.81 21.76 9.30
CA ILE A 132 -10.03 21.91 7.86
C ILE A 132 -8.70 21.77 7.08
N ALA A 133 -7.61 22.33 7.61
CA ALA A 133 -6.27 22.18 7.06
C ALA A 133 -5.80 20.72 7.16
N LEU A 134 -6.10 20.01 8.24
CA LEU A 134 -5.72 18.62 8.43
C LEU A 134 -6.33 17.69 7.37
N ASN A 135 -7.53 18.01 6.89
CA ASN A 135 -8.25 17.31 5.82
C ASN A 135 -7.72 17.64 4.40
N GLY A 136 -6.63 18.39 4.29
CA GLY A 136 -5.97 18.72 3.02
C GLY A 136 -4.45 18.81 3.11
N LEU A 137 -3.86 18.36 4.22
CA LEU A 137 -2.41 18.34 4.40
C LEU A 137 -1.86 16.94 4.07
N PRO A 138 -0.79 16.86 3.25
CA PRO A 138 -0.06 15.62 3.06
C PRO A 138 0.49 15.11 4.39
N ARG A 139 0.25 13.83 4.68
CA ARG A 139 0.81 13.11 5.82
C ARG A 139 1.80 12.09 5.32
N VAL A 140 2.93 11.97 6.02
CA VAL A 140 3.89 10.91 5.73
C VAL A 140 3.36 9.61 6.32
N PHE A 141 3.50 8.52 5.56
CA PHE A 141 3.12 7.19 6.00
C PHE A 141 4.27 6.20 5.81
N SER A 142 4.23 5.15 6.60
CA SER A 142 4.99 3.92 6.39
C SER A 142 4.01 2.77 6.34
N GLN A 143 4.19 1.90 5.34
CA GLN A 143 3.37 0.70 5.17
C GLN A 143 4.26 -0.51 4.91
N SER A 144 4.00 -1.61 5.59
CA SER A 144 4.66 -2.89 5.34
C SER A 144 3.65 -3.91 4.85
N LEU A 145 3.95 -4.58 3.74
CA LEU A 145 3.14 -5.62 3.13
C LEU A 145 3.88 -6.95 3.11
N ILE A 146 3.16 -8.04 3.38
CA ILE A 146 3.63 -9.40 3.07
C ILE A 146 2.72 -9.95 1.96
N LEU A 147 3.34 -10.31 0.85
CA LEU A 147 2.69 -10.87 -0.32
C LEU A 147 3.04 -12.34 -0.49
N VAL A 148 2.04 -13.17 -0.76
CA VAL A 148 2.23 -14.56 -1.16
C VAL A 148 1.72 -14.76 -2.59
N PRO A 149 2.32 -15.67 -3.37
CA PRO A 149 1.74 -16.04 -4.63
C PRO A 149 0.38 -16.71 -4.44
N LYS A 150 -0.54 -16.45 -5.36
CA LYS A 150 -1.80 -17.18 -5.50
C LYS A 150 -1.48 -18.64 -5.84
N PRO A 151 -2.33 -19.61 -5.41
CA PRO A 151 -2.11 -21.03 -5.67
C PRO A 151 -1.91 -21.35 -7.17
N ASP A 152 -2.64 -20.65 -8.05
CA ASP A 152 -2.62 -20.84 -9.52
C ASP A 152 -1.88 -19.71 -10.26
N ALA A 153 -0.98 -19.02 -9.56
CA ALA A 153 -0.20 -17.93 -10.12
C ALA A 153 0.68 -18.36 -11.29
N ALA A 154 0.39 -17.88 -12.50
CA ALA A 154 1.39 -17.77 -13.56
C ALA A 154 2.47 -16.73 -13.17
N GLU A 155 3.55 -16.58 -13.93
CA GLU A 155 4.62 -15.61 -13.63
C GLU A 155 4.25 -14.13 -13.88
N ALA A 156 3.02 -13.70 -13.57
CA ALA A 156 2.55 -12.32 -13.66
C ALA A 156 2.67 -11.57 -12.32
N ALA A 157 2.53 -10.24 -12.31
CA ALA A 157 2.46 -9.45 -11.07
C ALA A 157 1.09 -9.54 -10.37
N SER A 158 0.00 -9.80 -11.13
CA SER A 158 -1.35 -10.08 -10.62
C SER A 158 -1.47 -11.40 -9.83
N SER A 159 -0.34 -12.11 -9.75
CA SER A 159 -0.17 -13.39 -9.09
C SER A 159 0.03 -13.30 -7.60
N TYR A 160 0.16 -12.11 -7.01
CA TYR A 160 0.33 -11.95 -5.57
C TYR A 160 -0.97 -11.55 -4.87
N VAL A 161 -1.11 -11.96 -3.61
CA VAL A 161 -2.13 -11.48 -2.67
C VAL A 161 -1.48 -11.10 -1.34
N ILE A 162 -2.06 -10.10 -0.69
CA ILE A 162 -1.64 -9.59 0.61
C ILE A 162 -2.13 -10.55 1.71
N VAL A 163 -1.21 -11.00 2.55
CA VAL A 163 -1.52 -11.80 3.75
C VAL A 163 -1.31 -11.02 5.04
N ALA A 164 -0.45 -10.01 5.01
CA ALA A 164 -0.26 -9.09 6.10
C ALA A 164 -0.08 -7.66 5.56
N ASP A 165 -0.71 -6.71 6.24
CA ASP A 165 -0.64 -5.28 5.93
C ASP A 165 -0.55 -4.51 7.24
N CYS A 166 0.46 -3.66 7.37
CA CYS A 166 0.61 -2.76 8.49
C CYS A 166 0.83 -1.34 7.96
N PHE A 167 -0.17 -0.49 8.10
CA PHE A 167 -0.13 0.92 7.72
C PHE A 167 -0.08 1.81 8.96
N ARG A 168 0.78 2.84 8.93
CA ARG A 168 0.87 3.85 9.98
C ARG A 168 1.28 5.22 9.43
N PHE A 169 0.66 6.28 9.93
CA PHE A 169 1.20 7.64 9.77
C PHE A 169 2.45 7.83 10.64
N VAL A 170 3.48 8.45 10.07
CA VAL A 170 4.74 8.74 10.75
C VAL A 170 5.02 10.24 10.66
N GLY A 171 5.38 10.87 11.78
CA GLY A 171 5.53 12.33 11.88
C GLY A 171 4.52 12.96 12.83
#